data_AF-F0Q810-F1
#
_entry.id   AF-F0Q810-F1
#
_cell.length_a   1.000
_cell.length_b   1.000
_cell.length_c   1.000
_cell.angle_alpha   90.00
_cell.angle_beta   90.00
_cell.angle_gamma   90.00
#
_symmetry.space_group_name_H-M   'P 1'
#
loop_
_entity.id
_entity.type
_entity.pdbx_description
1 polymer ?
#
loop_
_entity_poly.entity_id
_entity_poly.type
_entity_poly.pdbx_seq_one_letter_code
_entity_poly.pdbx_strand_id
1 'polypeptide(L)'
;METVRTATNPVFPCQQVGEFSITALSDGYLAASLDLLSDIDPAEAARLQAARRQEPSAVHINTYLVRGRGRTVLIDAGAGGFKGWGGQLPQRLALAGVAPSEIDTVLLTHAHPDHVGGLVDGSGACVFPNAELVVHRAELDFWQDDNHLGRASERGRGNFLVARRAFDAYRAALRPIGAGEVVPGVEAVPLPGHTAGHTGYRFDSEGRSLLVWGDIVHFPHIQVARPEVSIAFDQDPMRSASTRARVLDLVSAERMMVAGMHLGELGFARIERAGGGYEIDYQPGEGFGQDGHHSSGRAHLQSCYPRPNCV
;
A
#
# COMPACT_ATOMS: atom_id res chain seq x y z
N MET A 1 -6.44 42.98 -9.53
CA MET A 1 -5.51 42.42 -8.52
C MET A 1 -5.96 41.01 -8.26
N GLU A 2 -5.34 40.08 -8.99
CA GLU A 2 -5.66 38.66 -8.97
C GLU A 2 -4.98 38.03 -7.77
N THR A 3 -5.75 37.35 -6.92
CA THR A 3 -5.27 36.76 -5.69
C THR A 3 -4.40 35.55 -6.03
N VAL A 4 -3.08 35.70 -5.91
CA VAL A 4 -2.13 34.59 -6.01
C VAL A 4 -2.44 33.64 -4.85
N ARG A 5 -3.16 32.54 -5.14
CA ARG A 5 -3.25 31.42 -4.22
C ARG A 5 -1.86 30.78 -4.18
N THR A 6 -1.15 30.97 -3.08
CA THR A 6 0.04 30.18 -2.78
C THR A 6 -0.37 28.72 -2.73
N ALA A 7 0.02 27.94 -3.73
CA ALA A 7 -0.18 26.50 -3.73
C ALA A 7 0.64 25.92 -2.58
N THR A 8 -0.03 25.57 -1.48
CA THR A 8 0.59 24.78 -0.42
C THR A 8 0.88 23.39 -1.00
N ASN A 9 2.13 22.95 -0.95
CA ASN A 9 2.46 21.57 -1.29
C ASN A 9 1.58 20.62 -0.47
N PRO A 10 1.01 19.57 -1.08
CA PRO A 10 0.16 18.63 -0.36
C PRO A 10 0.97 17.95 0.74
N VAL A 11 0.36 17.84 1.93
CA VAL A 11 0.91 17.06 3.03
C VAL A 11 0.48 15.61 2.84
N PHE A 12 1.43 14.73 2.57
CA PHE A 12 1.19 13.28 2.49
C PHE A 12 1.18 12.65 3.88
N PRO A 13 0.35 11.61 4.12
CA PRO A 13 0.45 10.80 5.32
C PRO A 13 1.86 10.21 5.42
N CYS A 14 2.50 10.38 6.58
CA CYS A 14 3.86 9.94 6.83
C CYS A 14 3.98 9.34 8.24
N GLN A 15 4.84 8.33 8.39
CA GLN A 15 5.23 7.76 9.67
C GLN A 15 6.76 7.76 9.78
N GLN A 16 7.28 8.00 10.98
CA GLN A 16 8.71 7.96 11.26
C GLN A 16 9.06 6.74 12.11
N VAL A 17 9.99 5.92 11.62
CA VAL A 17 10.59 4.80 12.38
C VAL A 17 12.10 4.97 12.38
N GLY A 18 12.63 5.46 13.50
CA GLY A 18 14.05 5.80 13.61
C GLY A 18 14.45 6.86 12.61
N GLU A 19 15.41 6.55 11.74
CA GLU A 19 15.90 7.41 10.66
C GLU A 19 15.06 7.33 9.38
N PHE A 20 14.06 6.45 9.33
CA PHE A 20 13.20 6.28 8.16
C PHE A 20 11.93 7.11 8.25
N SER A 21 11.71 7.94 7.24
CA SER A 21 10.40 8.49 6.90
C SER A 21 9.72 7.57 5.89
N ILE A 22 8.49 7.14 6.17
CA ILE A 22 7.67 6.29 5.32
C ILE A 22 6.42 7.08 4.94
N THR A 23 6.31 7.47 3.67
CA THR A 23 5.26 8.32 3.14
C THR A 23 4.33 7.52 2.24
N ALA A 24 3.02 7.55 2.51
CA ALA A 24 2.02 6.94 1.65
C ALA A 24 1.75 7.84 0.42
N LEU A 25 1.90 7.28 -0.77
CA LEU A 25 1.60 7.94 -2.04
C LEU A 25 0.50 7.16 -2.76
N SER A 26 -0.68 7.78 -2.87
CA SER A 26 -1.82 7.21 -3.59
C SER A 26 -1.55 7.14 -5.09
N ASP A 27 -1.54 5.94 -5.65
CA ASP A 27 -1.57 5.75 -7.10
C ASP A 27 -2.99 5.92 -7.67
N GLY A 28 -4.01 5.93 -6.82
CA GLY A 28 -5.42 6.09 -7.19
C GLY A 28 -6.23 4.87 -6.78
N TYR A 29 -7.14 4.45 -7.65
CA TYR A 29 -8.10 3.38 -7.35
C TYR A 29 -8.20 2.37 -8.48
N LEU A 30 -8.60 1.15 -8.13
CA LEU A 30 -9.17 0.16 -9.04
C LEU A 30 -10.60 -0.19 -8.62
N ALA A 31 -11.35 -0.80 -9.53
CA ALA A 31 -12.70 -1.28 -9.26
C ALA A 31 -12.70 -2.80 -9.04
N ALA A 32 -13.21 -3.25 -7.90
CA ALA A 32 -13.40 -4.67 -7.57
C ALA A 32 -14.80 -4.90 -6.99
N SER A 33 -15.52 -5.91 -7.49
CA SER A 33 -16.81 -6.31 -6.90
C SER A 33 -16.61 -7.08 -5.59
N LEU A 34 -17.52 -6.93 -4.64
CA LEU A 34 -17.58 -7.78 -3.45
C LEU A 34 -17.87 -9.24 -3.79
N ASP A 35 -18.43 -9.53 -4.98
CA ASP A 35 -18.65 -10.92 -5.46
C ASP A 35 -17.35 -11.71 -5.67
N LEU A 36 -16.21 -11.02 -5.64
CA LEU A 36 -14.89 -11.65 -5.69
C LEU A 36 -14.47 -12.21 -4.33
N LEU A 37 -15.20 -11.88 -3.27
CA LEU A 37 -14.95 -12.42 -1.93
C LEU A 37 -15.56 -13.80 -1.78
N SER A 38 -14.84 -14.67 -1.08
CA SER A 38 -15.28 -16.02 -0.71
C SER A 38 -15.39 -16.14 0.81
N ASP A 39 -16.15 -17.13 1.28
CA ASP A 39 -16.32 -17.43 2.72
C ASP A 39 -17.02 -16.32 3.54
N ILE A 40 -17.84 -15.49 2.88
CA ILE A 40 -18.70 -14.49 3.52
C ILE A 40 -20.07 -14.41 2.82
N ASP A 41 -21.12 -14.17 3.60
CA ASP A 41 -22.43 -13.85 3.04
C ASP A 41 -22.40 -12.48 2.34
N PRO A 42 -22.94 -12.34 1.10
CA PRO A 42 -22.90 -11.08 0.37
C PRO A 42 -23.57 -9.89 1.09
N ALA A 43 -24.66 -10.12 1.83
CA ALA A 43 -25.32 -9.05 2.57
C ALA A 43 -24.48 -8.59 3.76
N GLU A 44 -23.78 -9.52 4.41
CA GLU A 44 -22.81 -9.20 5.45
C GLU A 44 -21.60 -8.42 4.91
N ALA A 45 -21.03 -8.85 3.77
CA ALA A 45 -19.95 -8.12 3.10
C ALA A 45 -20.36 -6.68 2.76
N ALA A 46 -21.55 -6.50 2.18
CA ALA A 46 -22.09 -5.18 1.87
C ALA A 46 -22.31 -4.32 3.12
N ARG A 47 -22.81 -4.91 4.22
CA ARG A 47 -23.00 -4.21 5.50
C ARG A 47 -21.67 -3.71 6.08
N LEU A 48 -20.64 -4.56 6.09
CA LEU A 48 -19.31 -4.22 6.59
C LEU A 48 -18.64 -3.13 5.74
N GLN A 49 -18.79 -3.19 4.41
CA GLN A 49 -18.23 -2.18 3.50
C GLN A 49 -18.98 -0.83 3.59
N ALA A 50 -20.32 -0.85 3.69
CA ALA A 50 -21.15 0.35 3.69
C ALA A 50 -20.98 1.23 4.94
N ALA A 51 -20.48 0.67 6.06
CA ALA A 51 -20.32 1.37 7.33
C ALA A 51 -19.43 2.64 7.26
N ARG A 52 -18.73 2.89 6.15
CA ARG A 52 -17.78 4.00 5.98
C ARG A 52 -18.05 4.94 4.78
N ARG A 53 -19.18 4.81 4.08
CA ARG A 53 -19.60 5.70 2.96
C ARG A 53 -18.57 5.83 1.81
N GLN A 54 -17.80 4.78 1.53
CA GLN A 54 -17.02 4.69 0.30
C GLN A 54 -17.87 4.05 -0.81
N GLU A 55 -17.55 4.37 -2.07
CA GLU A 55 -18.07 3.61 -3.22
C GLU A 55 -17.74 2.12 -3.00
N PRO A 56 -18.75 1.22 -2.95
CA PRO A 56 -18.56 -0.15 -2.45
C PRO A 56 -17.51 -0.98 -3.20
N SER A 57 -17.18 -0.59 -4.44
CA SER A 57 -16.24 -1.27 -5.32
C SER A 57 -14.89 -0.58 -5.49
N ALA A 58 -14.68 0.60 -4.90
CA ALA A 58 -13.43 1.33 -5.03
C ALA A 58 -12.38 0.77 -4.07
N VAL A 59 -11.32 0.17 -4.62
CA VAL A 59 -10.16 -0.31 -3.87
C VAL A 59 -9.01 0.66 -4.11
N HIS A 60 -8.49 1.23 -3.04
CA HIS A 60 -7.40 2.19 -3.10
C HIS A 60 -6.07 1.49 -3.42
N ILE A 61 -5.13 2.20 -4.04
CA ILE A 61 -3.78 1.70 -4.34
C ILE A 61 -2.78 2.69 -3.70
N ASN A 62 -2.13 2.27 -2.62
CA ASN A 62 -1.01 2.95 -2.02
C ASN A 62 0.30 2.38 -2.55
N THR A 63 1.29 3.26 -2.66
CA THR A 63 2.71 2.93 -2.69
C THR A 63 3.39 3.65 -1.53
N TYR A 64 4.59 3.23 -1.15
CA TYR A 64 5.30 3.84 -0.03
C TYR A 64 6.67 4.35 -0.44
N LEU A 65 6.86 5.66 -0.34
CA LEU A 65 8.17 6.30 -0.48
C LEU A 65 8.86 6.27 0.88
N VAL A 66 10.03 5.65 0.93
CA VAL A 66 10.84 5.50 2.14
C VAL A 66 12.14 6.27 1.95
N ARG A 67 12.43 7.20 2.86
CA ARG A 67 13.71 7.93 2.89
C ARG A 67 14.37 7.78 4.24
N GLY A 68 15.64 7.39 4.24
CA GLY A 68 16.44 7.23 5.44
C GLY A 68 17.81 6.65 5.12
N ARG A 69 18.81 6.95 5.95
CA ARG A 69 20.18 6.41 5.81
C ARG A 69 20.80 6.60 4.41
N GLY A 70 20.50 7.73 3.78
CA GLY A 70 21.01 8.07 2.43
C GLY A 70 20.38 7.28 1.29
N ARG A 71 19.24 6.61 1.52
CA ARG A 71 18.48 5.87 0.51
C ARG A 71 17.11 6.50 0.25
N THR A 72 16.68 6.39 -1.00
CA THR A 72 15.33 6.70 -1.47
C THR A 72 14.75 5.43 -2.09
N VAL A 73 13.93 4.75 -1.30
CA VAL A 73 13.34 3.46 -1.64
C VAL A 73 11.86 3.66 -1.95
N LEU A 74 11.35 2.94 -2.94
CA LEU A 74 9.93 2.85 -3.23
C LEU A 74 9.45 1.42 -2.96
N ILE A 75 8.36 1.26 -2.21
CA ILE A 75 7.69 -0.04 -2.05
C ILE A 75 6.45 -0.04 -2.94
N ASP A 76 6.49 -0.92 -3.93
CA ASP A 76 5.57 -1.02 -5.08
C ASP A 76 5.47 0.26 -5.93
N ALA A 77 5.09 0.09 -7.20
CA ALA A 77 5.10 1.14 -8.22
C ALA A 77 3.71 1.50 -8.77
N GLY A 78 2.64 0.98 -8.16
CA GLY A 78 1.28 1.25 -8.62
C GLY A 78 0.93 0.57 -9.95
N ALA A 79 -0.24 0.92 -10.48
CA ALA A 79 -0.83 0.31 -11.68
C ALA A 79 -0.36 0.92 -12.99
N GLY A 80 0.23 2.12 -12.98
CA GLY A 80 0.71 2.78 -14.20
C GLY A 80 -0.37 3.03 -15.26
N GLY A 81 -1.65 3.07 -14.87
CA GLY A 81 -2.77 3.21 -15.81
C GLY A 81 -3.24 1.88 -16.42
N PHE A 82 -2.73 0.73 -15.99
CA PHE A 82 -3.18 -0.57 -16.47
C PHE A 82 -4.69 -0.73 -16.29
N LYS A 83 -5.42 -1.00 -17.39
CA LYS A 83 -6.90 -1.06 -17.43
C LYS A 83 -7.61 0.20 -16.91
N GLY A 84 -6.94 1.35 -16.96
CA GLY A 84 -7.44 2.61 -16.41
C GLY A 84 -7.41 2.69 -14.88
N TRP A 85 -6.71 1.77 -14.22
CA TRP A 85 -6.49 1.79 -12.78
C TRP A 85 -5.30 2.66 -12.42
N GLY A 86 -5.40 3.34 -11.29
CA GLY A 86 -4.31 4.11 -10.70
C GLY A 86 -3.59 5.04 -11.68
N GLY A 87 -2.25 5.04 -11.66
CA GLY A 87 -1.38 5.84 -12.52
C GLY A 87 -1.07 7.24 -12.01
N GLN A 88 -1.41 7.58 -10.76
CA GLN A 88 -1.12 8.88 -10.17
C GLN A 88 0.29 8.97 -9.57
N LEU A 89 1.00 7.86 -9.37
CA LEU A 89 2.30 7.83 -8.70
C LEU A 89 3.32 8.85 -9.25
N PRO A 90 3.54 9.01 -10.58
CA PRO A 90 4.49 10.00 -11.08
C PRO A 90 4.18 11.44 -10.62
N GLN A 91 2.89 11.80 -10.60
CA GLN A 91 2.46 13.11 -10.12
C GLN A 91 2.62 13.23 -8.61
N ARG A 92 2.37 12.16 -7.85
CA ARG A 92 2.56 12.15 -6.39
C ARG A 92 4.04 12.28 -6.00
N LEU A 93 4.94 11.60 -6.69
CA LEU A 93 6.39 11.74 -6.50
C LEU A 93 6.86 13.16 -6.77
N ALA A 94 6.41 13.78 -7.88
CA ALA A 94 6.73 15.17 -8.19
C ALA A 94 6.25 16.14 -7.10
N LEU A 95 5.04 15.94 -6.57
CA LEU A 95 4.51 16.72 -5.45
C LEU A 95 5.26 16.46 -4.13
N ALA A 96 5.83 15.28 -3.94
CA ALA A 96 6.72 14.95 -2.83
C ALA A 96 8.16 15.48 -3.03
N GLY A 97 8.44 16.11 -4.18
CA GLY A 97 9.75 16.64 -4.52
C GLY A 97 10.79 15.57 -4.87
N VAL A 98 10.35 14.42 -5.39
CA VAL A 98 11.21 13.30 -5.79
C VAL A 98 11.06 13.02 -7.27
N ALA A 99 12.16 13.11 -8.02
CA ALA A 99 12.23 12.67 -9.40
C ALA A 99 12.35 11.13 -9.48
N PRO A 100 11.81 10.48 -10.51
CA PRO A 100 11.94 9.03 -10.67
C PRO A 100 13.39 8.53 -10.69
N SER A 101 14.34 9.34 -11.17
CA SER A 101 15.77 9.01 -11.16
C SER A 101 16.43 9.07 -9.78
N GLU A 102 15.78 9.64 -8.77
CA GLU A 102 16.29 9.68 -7.39
C GLU A 102 15.96 8.40 -6.61
N ILE A 103 15.04 7.57 -7.12
CA ILE A 103 14.72 6.28 -6.51
C ILE A 103 15.85 5.30 -6.85
N ASP A 104 16.53 4.82 -5.81
CA ASP A 104 17.67 3.91 -5.95
C ASP A 104 17.31 2.44 -5.76
N THR A 105 16.16 2.16 -5.14
CA THR A 105 15.66 0.80 -4.92
C THR A 105 14.14 0.77 -5.04
N VAL A 106 13.61 -0.19 -5.79
CA VAL A 106 12.19 -0.55 -5.73
C VAL A 106 12.04 -1.92 -5.08
N LEU A 107 11.34 -1.97 -3.96
CA LEU A 107 10.99 -3.19 -3.24
C LEU A 107 9.57 -3.63 -3.66
N LEU A 108 9.45 -4.80 -4.31
CA LEU A 108 8.14 -5.34 -4.67
C LEU A 108 7.59 -6.23 -3.59
N THR A 109 6.35 -6.02 -3.19
CA THR A 109 5.65 -6.99 -2.33
C THR A 109 5.27 -8.23 -3.11
N HIS A 110 4.76 -8.04 -4.33
CA HIS A 110 4.46 -9.09 -5.30
C HIS A 110 4.25 -8.49 -6.70
N ALA A 111 4.06 -9.33 -7.72
CA ALA A 111 4.04 -8.88 -9.11
C ALA A 111 2.65 -8.76 -9.76
N HIS A 112 1.62 -8.35 -9.01
CA HIS A 112 0.34 -7.99 -9.64
C HIS A 112 0.40 -6.65 -10.37
N PRO A 113 -0.46 -6.44 -11.39
CA PRO A 113 -0.38 -5.27 -12.25
C PRO A 113 -0.47 -3.93 -11.52
N ASP A 114 -1.21 -3.85 -10.43
CA ASP A 114 -1.36 -2.67 -9.57
C ASP A 114 -0.17 -2.39 -8.65
N HIS A 115 0.88 -3.23 -8.71
CA HIS A 115 2.14 -3.07 -7.98
C HIS A 115 3.30 -2.86 -8.94
N VAL A 116 3.28 -3.50 -10.11
CA VAL A 116 4.39 -3.45 -11.09
C VAL A 116 4.07 -2.64 -12.33
N GLY A 117 2.81 -2.23 -12.52
CA GLY A 117 2.36 -1.55 -13.73
C GLY A 117 3.04 -0.19 -13.94
N GLY A 118 3.37 0.52 -12.86
CA GLY A 118 4.11 1.78 -12.94
C GLY A 118 5.63 1.66 -13.07
N LEU A 119 6.19 0.44 -13.18
CA LEU A 119 7.63 0.26 -13.36
C LEU A 119 8.12 0.59 -14.78
N VAL A 120 7.25 0.41 -15.78
CA VAL A 120 7.59 0.53 -17.20
C VAL A 120 6.57 1.41 -17.91
N ASP A 121 7.05 2.43 -18.62
CA ASP A 121 6.18 3.39 -19.31
C ASP A 121 5.54 2.81 -20.58
N GLY A 122 4.76 3.61 -21.32
CA GLY A 122 4.15 3.20 -22.59
C GLY A 122 5.15 2.84 -23.70
N SER A 123 6.39 3.34 -23.63
CA SER A 123 7.46 3.06 -24.60
C SER A 123 8.21 1.76 -24.32
N GLY A 124 8.14 1.25 -23.08
CA GLY A 124 8.90 0.09 -22.64
C GLY A 124 10.14 0.45 -21.83
N ALA A 125 10.35 1.73 -21.53
CA ALA A 125 11.48 2.19 -20.72
C ALA A 125 11.18 2.07 -19.21
N CYS A 126 12.23 1.84 -18.42
CA CYS A 126 12.15 1.89 -16.97
C CYS A 126 11.76 3.30 -16.50
N VAL A 127 10.70 3.39 -15.70
CA VAL A 127 10.28 4.66 -15.05
C VAL A 127 11.31 5.11 -14.01
N PHE A 128 11.95 4.16 -13.32
CA PHE A 128 12.96 4.41 -12.28
C PHE A 128 14.34 3.92 -12.76
N PRO A 129 15.02 4.67 -13.64
CA PRO A 129 16.17 4.17 -14.39
C PRO A 129 17.41 3.85 -13.54
N ASN A 130 17.51 4.40 -12.32
CA ASN A 130 18.63 4.18 -11.41
C ASN A 130 18.32 3.13 -10.34
N ALA A 131 17.11 2.58 -10.32
CA ALA A 131 16.67 1.68 -9.26
C ALA A 131 17.11 0.24 -9.50
N GLU A 132 17.57 -0.41 -8.43
CA GLU A 132 17.56 -1.87 -8.35
C GLU A 132 16.13 -2.35 -8.10
N LEU A 133 15.66 -3.34 -8.85
CA LEU A 133 14.36 -3.98 -8.64
C LEU A 133 14.53 -5.22 -7.76
N VAL A 134 14.07 -5.12 -6.51
CA VAL A 134 14.17 -6.16 -5.50
C VAL A 134 12.85 -6.89 -5.39
N VAL A 135 12.88 -8.21 -5.50
CA VAL A 135 11.66 -9.03 -5.54
C VAL A 135 11.93 -10.43 -5.02
N HIS A 136 10.96 -11.02 -4.33
CA HIS A 136 11.10 -12.37 -3.80
C HIS A 136 11.31 -13.39 -4.92
N ARG A 137 12.22 -14.35 -4.71
CA ARG A 137 12.58 -15.36 -5.73
C ARG A 137 11.36 -16.13 -6.24
N ALA A 138 10.43 -16.48 -5.36
CA ALA A 138 9.21 -17.21 -5.73
C ALA A 138 8.26 -16.40 -6.63
N GLU A 139 8.28 -15.06 -6.60
CA GLU A 139 7.53 -14.25 -7.58
C GLU A 139 8.16 -14.41 -8.97
N LEU A 140 9.48 -14.23 -9.06
CA LEU A 140 10.19 -14.36 -10.34
C LEU A 140 9.98 -15.74 -10.95
N ASP A 141 10.18 -16.78 -10.15
CA ASP A 141 10.02 -18.16 -10.59
C ASP A 141 8.58 -18.41 -11.07
N PHE A 142 7.56 -17.87 -10.39
CA PHE A 142 6.16 -18.02 -10.81
C PHE A 142 5.86 -17.29 -12.12
N TRP A 143 6.13 -15.98 -12.18
CA TRP A 143 5.72 -15.12 -13.30
C TRP A 143 6.56 -15.36 -14.58
N GLN A 144 7.78 -15.88 -14.47
CA GLN A 144 8.61 -16.22 -15.63
C GLN A 144 8.40 -17.66 -16.14
N ASP A 145 7.64 -18.50 -15.44
CA ASP A 145 7.37 -19.88 -15.88
C ASP A 145 6.31 -19.92 -16.99
N ASP A 146 6.67 -20.50 -18.14
CA ASP A 146 5.78 -20.66 -19.30
C ASP A 146 4.64 -21.67 -19.05
N ASN A 147 4.83 -22.64 -18.15
CA ASN A 147 3.77 -23.57 -17.76
C ASN A 147 2.67 -22.87 -16.97
N HIS A 148 3.05 -21.97 -16.04
CA HIS A 148 2.07 -21.18 -15.31
C HIS A 148 1.32 -20.23 -16.25
N LEU A 149 2.04 -19.54 -17.15
CA LEU A 149 1.41 -18.71 -18.19
C LEU A 149 0.48 -19.51 -19.11
N GLY A 150 0.88 -20.72 -19.49
CA GLY A 150 0.10 -21.61 -20.36
C GLY A 150 -1.22 -22.10 -19.74
N ARG A 151 -1.30 -22.16 -18.41
CA ARG A 151 -2.50 -22.56 -17.64
C ARG A 151 -3.34 -21.38 -17.17
N ALA A 152 -2.84 -20.15 -17.29
CA ALA A 152 -3.52 -18.97 -16.82
C ALA A 152 -4.79 -18.67 -17.64
N SER A 153 -5.84 -18.20 -16.96
CA SER A 153 -7.03 -17.62 -17.61
C SER A 153 -6.64 -16.41 -18.47
N GLU A 154 -7.52 -15.94 -19.35
CA GLU A 154 -7.25 -14.74 -20.16
C GLU A 154 -6.84 -13.54 -19.30
N ARG A 155 -7.57 -13.31 -18.20
CA ARG A 155 -7.20 -12.31 -17.19
C ARG A 155 -5.82 -12.57 -16.61
N GLY A 156 -5.55 -13.81 -16.20
CA GLY A 156 -4.25 -14.20 -15.65
C GLY A 156 -3.11 -13.95 -16.62
N ARG A 157 -3.27 -14.30 -17.91
CA ARG A 157 -2.28 -14.05 -18.97
C ARG A 157 -1.92 -12.57 -19.05
N GLY A 158 -2.90 -11.66 -18.94
CA GLY A 158 -2.64 -10.22 -18.87
C GLY A 158 -1.72 -9.84 -17.70
N ASN A 159 -1.95 -10.39 -16.51
CA ASN A 159 -1.10 -10.15 -15.35
C ASN A 159 0.33 -10.66 -15.57
N PHE A 160 0.49 -11.87 -16.11
CA PHE A 160 1.80 -12.42 -16.46
C PHE A 160 2.58 -11.52 -17.42
N LEU A 161 1.93 -11.01 -18.46
CA LEU A 161 2.61 -10.15 -19.44
C LEU A 161 3.07 -8.83 -18.84
N VAL A 162 2.29 -8.23 -17.93
CA VAL A 162 2.68 -7.00 -17.22
C VAL A 162 3.88 -7.27 -16.30
N ALA A 163 3.84 -8.34 -15.50
CA ALA A 163 4.94 -8.72 -14.62
C ALA A 163 6.23 -9.03 -15.40
N ARG A 164 6.14 -9.84 -16.48
CA ARG A 164 7.30 -10.16 -17.33
C ARG A 164 7.90 -8.92 -17.97
N ARG A 165 7.07 -8.01 -18.49
CA ARG A 165 7.53 -6.74 -19.05
C ARG A 165 8.34 -5.92 -18.03
N ALA A 166 7.87 -5.86 -16.79
CA ALA A 166 8.60 -5.19 -15.71
C ALA A 166 9.94 -5.89 -15.42
N PHE A 167 9.94 -7.21 -15.23
CA PHE A 167 11.18 -7.96 -14.95
C PHE A 167 12.18 -7.92 -16.10
N ASP A 168 11.72 -7.92 -17.35
CA ASP A 168 12.58 -7.82 -18.52
C ASP A 168 13.22 -6.44 -18.63
N ALA A 169 12.46 -5.36 -18.37
CA ALA A 169 12.98 -3.99 -18.41
C ALA A 169 14.07 -3.77 -17.35
N TYR A 170 13.89 -4.32 -16.14
CA TYR A 170 14.85 -4.18 -15.03
C TYR A 170 15.88 -5.31 -14.96
N ARG A 171 15.95 -6.22 -15.95
CA ARG A 171 16.76 -7.45 -15.91
C ARG A 171 18.21 -7.25 -15.46
N ALA A 172 18.84 -6.16 -15.87
CA ALA A 172 20.23 -5.86 -15.52
C ALA A 172 20.43 -5.41 -14.05
N ALA A 173 19.37 -4.92 -13.41
CA ALA A 173 19.35 -4.41 -12.05
C ALA A 173 18.33 -5.16 -11.17
N LEU A 174 18.02 -6.42 -11.52
CA LEU A 174 17.03 -7.24 -10.82
C LEU A 174 17.71 -8.09 -9.75
N ARG A 175 17.29 -7.97 -8.49
CA ARG A 175 17.84 -8.71 -7.36
C ARG A 175 16.79 -9.60 -6.70
N PRO A 176 16.86 -10.93 -6.91
CA PRO A 176 16.03 -11.88 -6.20
C PRO A 176 16.40 -11.94 -4.71
N ILE A 177 15.40 -12.02 -3.83
CA ILE A 177 15.58 -12.14 -2.38
C ILE A 177 14.77 -13.30 -1.78
N GLY A 178 15.09 -13.65 -0.52
CA GLY A 178 14.24 -14.45 0.37
C GLY A 178 13.74 -13.59 1.53
N ALA A 179 13.79 -14.13 2.76
CA ALA A 179 13.63 -13.35 3.99
C ALA A 179 14.94 -12.66 4.40
N GLY A 180 14.83 -11.62 5.23
CA GLY A 180 15.98 -10.96 5.87
C GLY A 180 16.21 -9.52 5.40
N GLU A 181 17.30 -8.91 5.84
CA GLU A 181 17.64 -7.52 5.50
C GLU A 181 17.89 -7.34 3.99
N VAL A 182 17.16 -6.42 3.36
CA VAL A 182 17.24 -6.14 1.91
C VAL A 182 17.80 -4.77 1.57
N VAL A 183 17.67 -3.84 2.52
CA VAL A 183 18.26 -2.51 2.59
C VAL A 183 18.62 -2.31 4.07
N PRO A 184 19.74 -1.68 4.45
CA PRO A 184 20.14 -1.57 5.86
C PRO A 184 19.05 -1.01 6.77
N GLY A 185 18.45 -1.83 7.65
CA GLY A 185 17.32 -1.50 8.52
C GLY A 185 15.93 -1.77 7.96
N VAL A 186 15.82 -2.46 6.82
CA VAL A 186 14.57 -2.90 6.18
C VAL A 186 14.60 -4.41 5.98
N GLU A 187 13.71 -5.10 6.69
CA GLU A 187 13.61 -6.55 6.69
C GLU A 187 12.50 -7.03 5.75
N ALA A 188 12.82 -7.93 4.82
CA ALA A 188 11.84 -8.64 4.02
C ALA A 188 11.22 -9.80 4.83
N VAL A 189 9.90 -9.78 4.95
CA VAL A 189 9.09 -10.74 5.71
C VAL A 189 8.22 -11.52 4.73
N PRO A 190 8.49 -12.81 4.46
CA PRO A 190 7.62 -13.59 3.59
C PRO A 190 6.20 -13.74 4.17
N LEU A 191 5.21 -13.33 3.38
CA LEU A 191 3.78 -13.34 3.68
C LEU A 191 2.99 -14.10 2.60
N PRO A 192 3.37 -15.35 2.28
CA PRO A 192 2.84 -16.07 1.12
C PRO A 192 1.36 -16.40 1.26
N GLY A 193 0.66 -16.48 0.12
CA GLY A 193 -0.74 -16.90 0.04
C GLY A 193 -1.45 -16.14 -1.07
N HIS A 194 -1.45 -14.81 -0.99
CA HIS A 194 -1.96 -13.96 -2.07
C HIS A 194 -1.21 -14.24 -3.39
N THR A 195 0.12 -14.24 -3.31
CA THR A 195 0.98 -14.88 -4.29
C THR A 195 2.03 -15.74 -3.57
N ALA A 196 2.70 -16.63 -4.29
CA ALA A 196 3.68 -17.55 -3.72
C ALA A 196 4.88 -16.85 -3.07
N GLY A 197 5.31 -15.69 -3.60
CA GLY A 197 6.42 -14.89 -3.08
C GLY A 197 5.99 -13.57 -2.45
N HIS A 198 4.71 -13.40 -2.11
CA HIS A 198 4.22 -12.20 -1.44
C HIS A 198 5.05 -11.90 -0.19
N THR A 199 5.51 -10.66 -0.08
CA THR A 199 6.52 -10.21 0.90
C THR A 199 6.11 -8.87 1.49
N GLY A 200 6.12 -8.76 2.82
CA GLY A 200 6.04 -7.50 3.52
C GLY A 200 7.43 -6.93 3.85
N TYR A 201 7.49 -5.66 4.19
CA TYR A 201 8.73 -4.96 4.57
C TYR A 201 8.60 -4.34 5.96
N ARG A 202 9.45 -4.78 6.88
CA ARG A 202 9.42 -4.39 8.29
C ARG A 202 10.54 -3.40 8.60
N PHE A 203 10.18 -2.39 9.38
CA PHE A 203 11.05 -1.34 9.91
C PHE A 203 10.99 -1.40 11.42
N ASP A 204 12.14 -1.39 12.09
CA ASP A 204 12.24 -1.39 13.54
C ASP A 204 13.22 -0.30 14.02
N SER A 205 12.81 0.46 15.02
CA SER A 205 13.68 1.38 15.72
C SER A 205 13.11 1.75 17.09
N GLU A 206 13.91 1.56 18.15
CA GLU A 206 13.65 2.03 19.52
C GLU A 206 12.18 1.87 19.97
N GLY A 207 11.71 0.62 20.00
CA GLY A 207 10.36 0.29 20.47
C GLY A 207 9.22 0.69 19.51
N ARG A 208 9.54 1.19 18.32
CA ARG A 208 8.59 1.40 17.22
C ARG A 208 8.86 0.41 16.10
N SER A 209 7.79 -0.19 15.60
CA SER A 209 7.81 -1.10 14.47
C SER A 209 6.70 -0.73 13.49
N LEU A 210 7.02 -0.80 12.19
CA LEU A 210 6.08 -0.62 11.10
C LEU A 210 6.23 -1.76 10.09
N LEU A 211 5.13 -2.35 9.66
CA LEU A 211 5.10 -3.35 8.61
C LEU A 211 4.30 -2.84 7.41
N VAL A 212 4.99 -2.66 6.27
CA VAL A 212 4.35 -2.50 4.97
C VAL A 212 3.99 -3.89 4.48
N TRP A 213 2.73 -4.28 4.64
CA TRP A 213 2.32 -5.69 4.54
C TRP A 213 1.87 -6.13 3.15
N GLY A 214 1.81 -5.25 2.14
CA GLY A 214 1.23 -5.59 0.84
C GLY A 214 -0.26 -5.91 0.91
N ASP A 215 -0.67 -6.87 0.09
CA ASP A 215 -2.07 -7.32 -0.07
C ASP A 215 -2.51 -8.35 0.96
N ILE A 216 -2.17 -8.14 2.24
CA ILE A 216 -2.78 -8.92 3.32
C ILE A 216 -4.29 -8.69 3.35
N VAL A 217 -4.77 -7.51 2.98
CA VAL A 217 -6.20 -7.18 2.81
C VAL A 217 -6.42 -6.36 1.54
N HIS A 218 -7.58 -6.53 0.93
CA HIS A 218 -8.09 -5.78 -0.24
C HIS A 218 -9.32 -4.95 0.14
N PHE A 219 -10.17 -5.51 1.00
CA PHE A 219 -11.29 -4.83 1.64
C PHE A 219 -11.04 -4.80 3.16
N PRO A 220 -10.29 -3.80 3.66
CA PRO A 220 -9.77 -3.82 5.04
C PRO A 220 -10.86 -4.01 6.10
N HIS A 221 -12.01 -3.37 5.92
CA HIS A 221 -13.13 -3.48 6.86
C HIS A 221 -13.77 -4.86 6.93
N ILE A 222 -13.70 -5.62 5.83
CA ILE A 222 -14.20 -6.99 5.77
C ILE A 222 -13.14 -7.94 6.30
N GLN A 223 -11.94 -7.90 5.72
CA GLN A 223 -10.92 -8.93 5.96
C GLN A 223 -10.16 -8.74 7.28
N VAL A 224 -10.19 -7.56 7.91
CA VAL A 224 -9.72 -7.42 9.29
C VAL A 224 -10.76 -8.00 10.26
N ALA A 225 -12.05 -7.70 10.07
CA ALA A 225 -13.12 -8.22 10.90
C ALA A 225 -13.33 -9.73 10.74
N ARG A 226 -13.10 -10.24 9.52
CA ARG A 226 -13.28 -11.64 9.11
C ARG A 226 -12.01 -12.13 8.37
N PRO A 227 -10.92 -12.45 9.08
CA PRO A 227 -9.64 -12.84 8.49
C PRO A 227 -9.69 -14.05 7.56
N GLU A 228 -10.68 -14.92 7.73
CA GLU A 228 -10.93 -16.09 6.91
C GLU A 228 -11.39 -15.75 5.48
N VAL A 229 -11.93 -14.54 5.27
CA VAL A 229 -12.46 -14.11 3.98
C VAL A 229 -11.32 -13.91 2.99
N SER A 230 -11.36 -14.68 1.91
CA SER A 230 -10.39 -14.63 0.81
C SER A 230 -10.96 -13.89 -0.39
N ILE A 231 -10.10 -13.55 -1.35
CA ILE A 231 -10.49 -12.92 -2.60
C ILE A 231 -10.07 -13.78 -3.79
N ALA A 232 -10.81 -13.72 -4.89
CA ALA A 232 -10.56 -14.49 -6.12
C ALA A 232 -9.17 -14.24 -6.77
N PHE A 233 -8.37 -13.31 -6.24
CA PHE A 233 -7.02 -12.99 -6.71
C PHE A 233 -5.94 -13.72 -5.91
N ASP A 234 -6.29 -14.35 -4.79
CA ASP A 234 -5.38 -15.17 -4.01
C ASP A 234 -5.01 -16.45 -4.81
N GLN A 235 -3.71 -16.68 -5.02
CA GLN A 235 -3.21 -17.90 -5.64
C GLN A 235 -3.48 -19.13 -4.77
N ASP A 236 -3.39 -18.97 -3.45
CA ASP A 236 -3.75 -19.95 -2.45
C ASP A 236 -4.65 -19.29 -1.38
N PRO A 237 -5.99 -19.36 -1.54
CA PRO A 237 -6.94 -18.71 -0.64
C PRO A 237 -6.79 -19.16 0.83
N MET A 238 -6.60 -20.47 1.06
CA MET A 238 -6.45 -21.00 2.42
C MET A 238 -5.17 -20.48 3.07
N ARG A 239 -4.07 -20.43 2.32
CA ARG A 239 -2.81 -19.88 2.81
C ARG A 239 -2.87 -18.35 2.98
N SER A 240 -3.56 -17.63 2.09
CA SER A 240 -3.80 -16.18 2.22
C SER A 240 -4.55 -15.87 3.52
N ALA A 241 -5.65 -16.57 3.78
CA ALA A 241 -6.41 -16.45 5.04
C ALA A 241 -5.58 -16.79 6.28
N SER A 242 -4.82 -17.89 6.25
CA SER A 242 -3.95 -18.29 7.37
C SER A 242 -2.82 -17.27 7.63
N THR A 243 -2.18 -16.78 6.56
CA THR A 243 -1.15 -15.74 6.67
C THR A 243 -1.74 -14.44 7.20
N ARG A 244 -2.89 -14.00 6.69
CA ARG A 244 -3.61 -12.81 7.16
C ARG A 244 -3.94 -12.92 8.64
N ALA A 245 -4.54 -14.02 9.10
CA ALA A 245 -4.85 -14.24 10.51
C ALA A 245 -3.60 -14.11 11.40
N ARG A 246 -2.50 -14.77 11.01
CA ARG A 246 -1.21 -14.70 11.72
C ARG A 246 -0.63 -13.29 11.75
N VAL A 247 -0.72 -12.55 10.65
CA VAL A 247 -0.24 -11.17 10.59
C VAL A 247 -1.08 -10.26 11.50
N LEU A 248 -2.41 -10.39 11.46
CA LEU A 248 -3.31 -9.60 12.32
C LEU A 248 -3.06 -9.90 13.81
N ASP A 249 -2.87 -11.17 14.17
CA ASP A 249 -2.45 -11.58 15.53
C ASP A 249 -1.16 -10.88 15.95
N LEU A 250 -0.12 -10.95 15.10
CA LEU A 250 1.20 -10.38 15.36
C LEU A 250 1.15 -8.86 15.54
N VAL A 251 0.62 -8.14 14.55
CA VAL A 251 0.64 -6.67 14.54
C VAL A 251 -0.25 -6.09 15.63
N SER A 252 -1.32 -6.80 16.02
CA SER A 252 -2.16 -6.41 17.15
C SER A 252 -1.46 -6.64 18.48
N ALA A 253 -0.85 -7.81 18.69
CA ALA A 253 -0.14 -8.15 19.92
C ALA A 253 1.07 -7.24 20.17
N GLU A 254 1.84 -6.94 19.13
CA GLU A 254 3.01 -6.06 19.21
C GLU A 254 2.67 -4.57 19.14
N ARG A 255 1.38 -4.21 18.96
CA ARG A 255 0.93 -2.83 18.71
C ARG A 255 1.74 -2.19 17.58
N MET A 256 1.99 -2.95 16.51
CA MET A 256 2.76 -2.53 15.35
C MET A 256 1.91 -1.59 14.47
N MET A 257 2.53 -0.58 13.87
CA MET A 257 1.89 0.19 12.80
C MET A 257 1.87 -0.65 11.53
N VAL A 258 0.74 -0.69 10.82
CA VAL A 258 0.66 -1.33 9.51
C VAL A 258 0.50 -0.29 8.41
N ALA A 259 1.13 -0.57 7.28
CA ALA A 259 0.96 0.11 6.02
C ALA A 259 0.52 -0.95 4.98
N GLY A 260 -0.50 -0.64 4.18
CA GLY A 260 -1.03 -1.59 3.20
C GLY A 260 -1.56 -0.95 1.94
N MET A 261 -1.40 -1.67 0.85
CA MET A 261 -1.59 -1.16 -0.51
C MET A 261 -3.05 -0.83 -0.75
N HIS A 262 -3.95 -1.59 -0.14
CA HIS A 262 -5.40 -1.36 -0.23
C HIS A 262 -6.02 -0.79 1.05
N LEU A 263 -5.20 -0.22 1.93
CA LEU A 263 -5.70 0.65 2.99
C LEU A 263 -6.23 1.96 2.36
N GLY A 264 -7.20 2.62 3.02
CA GLY A 264 -7.71 3.92 2.59
C GLY A 264 -6.62 5.00 2.48
N GLU A 265 -6.99 6.23 2.10
CA GLU A 265 -6.05 7.31 1.73
C GLU A 265 -5.00 7.65 2.79
N LEU A 266 -5.27 7.36 4.07
CA LEU A 266 -4.29 7.53 5.14
C LEU A 266 -3.10 6.56 5.02
N GLY A 267 -3.30 5.39 4.42
CA GLY A 267 -2.27 4.39 4.15
C GLY A 267 -1.70 3.71 5.40
N PHE A 268 -2.01 4.18 6.61
CA PHE A 268 -1.50 3.65 7.87
C PHE A 268 -2.64 3.31 8.83
N ALA A 269 -2.48 2.23 9.57
CA ALA A 269 -3.43 1.82 10.60
C ALA A 269 -2.76 1.06 11.75
N ARG A 270 -3.48 0.94 12.86
CA ARG A 270 -3.25 -0.08 13.89
C ARG A 270 -4.37 -1.09 13.83
N ILE A 271 -4.06 -2.33 14.22
CA ILE A 271 -5.05 -3.40 14.32
C ILE A 271 -5.30 -3.68 15.79
N GLU A 272 -6.55 -3.50 16.23
CA GLU A 272 -6.95 -3.70 17.62
C GLU A 272 -7.78 -4.98 17.76
N ARG A 273 -7.65 -5.68 18.88
CA ARG A 273 -8.56 -6.78 19.20
C ARG A 273 -9.88 -6.21 19.71
N ALA A 274 -10.98 -6.61 19.07
CA ALA A 274 -12.33 -6.21 19.47
C ALA A 274 -13.30 -7.39 19.31
N GLY A 275 -14.11 -7.65 20.34
CA GLY A 275 -15.23 -8.61 20.25
C GLY A 275 -14.87 -10.04 19.82
N GLY A 276 -13.63 -10.49 20.05
CA GLY A 276 -13.15 -11.82 19.60
C GLY A 276 -12.56 -11.85 18.18
N GLY A 277 -12.51 -10.72 17.48
CA GLY A 277 -11.86 -10.53 16.18
C GLY A 277 -10.93 -9.32 16.19
N TYR A 278 -10.84 -8.62 15.05
CA TYR A 278 -10.03 -7.42 14.91
C TYR A 278 -10.81 -6.24 14.34
N GLU A 279 -10.36 -5.05 14.70
CA GLU A 279 -10.78 -3.79 14.10
C GLU A 279 -9.56 -3.01 13.58
N ILE A 280 -9.79 -2.23 12.51
CA ILE A 280 -8.79 -1.36 11.92
C ILE A 280 -8.98 0.07 12.43
N ASP A 281 -7.92 0.62 13.04
CA ASP A 281 -7.85 2.00 13.52
C ASP A 281 -6.87 2.81 12.66
N TYR A 282 -7.42 3.59 11.72
CA TYR A 282 -6.61 4.39 10.79
C TYR A 282 -5.87 5.50 11.51
N GLN A 283 -4.56 5.59 11.26
CA GLN A 283 -3.70 6.57 11.91
C GLN A 283 -3.47 7.75 10.97
N PRO A 284 -3.72 9.00 11.40
CA PRO A 284 -3.28 10.16 10.65
C PRO A 284 -1.74 10.16 10.59
N GLY A 285 -1.19 10.52 9.44
CA GLY A 285 0.25 10.73 9.33
C GLY A 285 0.73 11.83 10.27
N GLU A 286 1.94 11.70 10.81
CA GLU A 286 2.63 12.82 11.43
C GLU A 286 2.98 13.80 10.31
N GLY A 287 2.23 14.89 10.20
CA GLY A 287 2.51 15.91 9.18
C GLY A 287 3.94 16.43 9.34
N PHE A 288 4.68 16.56 8.23
CA PHE A 288 5.93 17.31 8.21
C PHE A 288 5.61 18.78 8.51
N GLY A 289 5.59 19.13 9.80
CA GLY A 289 5.47 20.50 10.26
C GLY A 289 6.80 21.21 10.04
N GLN A 290 6.77 22.28 9.24
CA GLN A 290 7.74 23.35 9.42
C GLN A 290 7.60 23.89 10.85
N ASP A 291 8.72 23.80 11.57
CA ASP A 291 9.09 24.53 12.77
C ASP A 291 8.12 24.53 13.97
N GLY A 292 8.63 23.94 15.06
CA GLY A 292 7.95 23.91 16.34
C GLY A 292 7.74 25.30 16.94
N HIS A 293 6.54 25.53 17.43
CA HIS A 293 6.31 26.30 18.64
C HIS A 293 5.16 25.67 19.42
N HIS A 294 5.50 25.09 20.58
CA HIS A 294 4.54 24.78 21.63
C HIS A 294 3.82 26.06 22.06
N SER A 295 2.49 26.07 21.97
CA SER A 295 1.69 26.74 22.98
C SER A 295 0.38 26.00 23.21
N SER A 296 0.23 25.55 24.45
CA SER A 296 -0.98 24.99 25.04
C SER A 296 -2.13 25.98 25.02
N GLY A 297 -3.32 25.57 24.60
CA GLY A 297 -4.53 26.39 24.70
C GLY A 297 -5.80 25.54 24.71
N ARG A 298 -6.39 25.39 25.90
CA ARG A 298 -7.67 24.69 26.17
C ARG A 298 -8.80 25.22 25.28
N ALA A 299 -9.57 24.32 24.68
CA ALA A 299 -10.85 24.63 24.07
C ALA A 299 -11.94 24.74 25.14
N HIS A 300 -12.47 25.94 25.36
CA HIS A 300 -13.81 26.15 25.88
C HIS A 300 -14.72 26.58 24.73
N LEU A 301 -15.67 25.70 24.38
CA LEU A 301 -16.78 26.01 23.49
C LEU A 301 -17.80 26.86 24.24
N GLN A 302 -18.07 28.08 23.77
CA GLN A 302 -19.32 28.75 24.08
C GLN A 302 -19.85 29.51 22.85
N SER A 303 -21.05 29.09 22.46
CA SER A 303 -21.91 29.58 21.38
C SER A 303 -22.32 31.04 21.59
N CYS A 304 -22.31 31.83 20.52
CA CYS A 304 -23.13 33.04 20.36
C CYS A 304 -23.38 33.32 18.86
N TYR A 305 -24.59 33.04 18.37
CA TYR A 305 -25.15 33.61 17.14
C TYR A 305 -25.79 34.98 17.44
N PRO A 306 -25.69 36.00 16.56
CA PRO A 306 -26.62 37.11 16.55
C PRO A 306 -27.66 36.97 15.42
N ARG A 307 -28.93 37.27 15.75
CA ARG A 307 -30.03 37.50 14.79
C ARG A 307 -29.93 38.91 14.20
N PRO A 308 -30.28 39.16 12.94
CA PRO A 308 -30.59 40.50 12.45
C PRO A 308 -32.10 40.80 12.55
N ASN A 309 -32.42 42.00 13.04
CA ASN A 309 -33.74 42.61 12.93
C ASN A 309 -33.86 43.33 11.57
N CYS A 310 -34.97 43.11 10.88
CA CYS A 310 -35.40 43.94 9.76
C CYS A 310 -36.15 45.19 10.26
N VAL A 311 -35.91 46.31 9.59
CA VAL A 311 -36.91 47.34 9.27
C VAL A 311 -36.92 47.45 7.75
#